data_AF-A0A4R8GY22-F1
#
_entry.id   AF-A0A4R8GY22-F1
#
_cell.length_a   1.000
_cell.length_b   1.000
_cell.length_c   1.000
_cell.angle_alpha   90.00
_cell.angle_beta   90.00
_cell.angle_gamma   90.00
#
_symmetry.space_group_name_H-M   'P 1'
#
loop_
_entity.id
_entity.type
_entity.pdbx_description
1 polymer ?
#
loop_
_entity_poly.entity_id
_entity_poly.type
_entity_poly.pdbx_seq_one_letter_code
_entity_poly.pdbx_strand_id
1 'polypeptide(L)' 'MIYVFRHGQTDLNKERKMQGRKEIPLNEYGLEQAQRLRDINFNFVFSSPQERAIQTA' A
#
# COMPACT_ATOMS: atom_id res chain seq x y z
N MET A 1 2.71 -4.70 20.18
CA MET A 1 1.77 -5.15 19.13
C MET A 1 2.47 -4.96 17.80
N ILE A 2 2.38 -5.93 16.88
CA ILE A 2 2.94 -5.78 15.53
C ILE A 2 1.75 -5.82 14.56
N TYR A 3 1.68 -4.83 13.69
CA TYR A 3 0.71 -4.80 12.59
C TYR A 3 1.43 -5.13 11.28
N VAL A 4 0.76 -5.89 10.43
CA VAL A 4 1.26 -6.22 9.08
C VAL A 4 0.17 -5.85 8.09
N PHE A 5 0.49 -4.91 7.20
CA PHE A 5 -0.41 -4.48 6.15
C PHE A 5 0.17 -4.81 4.78
N ARG A 6 -0.72 -5.23 3.87
CA ARG A 6 -0.40 -5.28 2.45
C ARG A 6 -0.68 -3.89 1.85
N HIS A 7 0.13 -3.46 0.89
CA HIS A 7 -0.14 -2.23 0.15
C HIS A 7 -1.55 -2.21 -0.44
N GLY A 8 -2.14 -1.03 -0.59
CA GLY A 8 -3.45 -0.86 -1.23
C GLY A 8 -3.50 -1.31 -2.69
N GLN A 9 -4.68 -1.32 -3.28
CA GLN A 9 -4.89 -1.74 -4.66
C GLN A 9 -4.14 -0.85 -5.67
N THR A 10 -3.57 -1.47 -6.70
CA THR A 10 -3.07 -0.83 -7.93
C THR A 10 -3.93 -1.21 -9.14
N ASP A 11 -3.78 -0.51 -10.26
CA ASP A 11 -4.54 -0.86 -11.48
C ASP A 11 -4.21 -2.26 -12.01
N LEU A 12 -2.97 -2.73 -11.89
CA LEU A 12 -2.64 -4.11 -12.25
C LEU A 12 -3.31 -5.14 -11.33
N ASN A 13 -3.52 -4.82 -10.05
CA ASN A 13 -4.29 -5.71 -9.17
C ASN A 13 -5.75 -5.78 -9.62
N LYS A 14 -6.35 -4.63 -9.99
CA LYS A 14 -7.72 -4.54 -10.53
C LYS A 14 -7.86 -5.34 -11.82
N GLU A 15 -6.86 -5.26 -12.71
CA GLU A 15 -6.80 -6.01 -13.97
C GLU A 15 -6.36 -7.48 -13.80
N ARG A 16 -6.08 -7.93 -12.58
CA ARG A 16 -5.55 -9.27 -12.27
C ARG A 16 -4.27 -9.63 -13.02
N LYS A 17 -3.41 -8.63 -13.27
CA LYS A 17 -2.10 -8.77 -13.91
C LYS A 17 -0.99 -8.86 -12.87
N MET A 18 0.10 -9.55 -13.24
CA MET A 18 1.30 -9.60 -12.41
C MET A 18 2.04 -8.26 -12.46
N GLN A 19 2.33 -7.69 -11.29
CA GLN A 19 3.04 -6.43 -11.15
C GLN A 19 4.57 -6.59 -11.12
N GLY A 20 5.08 -7.67 -10.50
CA GLY A 20 6.51 -7.86 -10.28
C GLY A 20 7.13 -6.69 -9.49
N ARG A 21 8.27 -6.19 -9.96
CA ARG A 21 8.98 -5.02 -9.39
C ARG A 21 8.66 -3.70 -10.10
N LYS A 22 7.62 -3.65 -10.94
CA LYS A 22 7.24 -2.39 -11.61
C LYS A 22 6.77 -1.36 -10.58
N GLU A 23 7.31 -0.15 -10.69
CA GLU A 23 6.84 1.02 -9.94
C GLU A 23 5.50 1.46 -10.52
N ILE A 24 4.43 1.03 -9.84
CA ILE A 24 3.07 1.40 -10.16
C ILE A 24 2.45 1.83 -8.84
N PRO A 25 1.90 3.05 -8.77
CA PRO A 25 1.33 3.61 -7.55
C PRO A 25 0.01 2.92 -7.19
N LEU A 26 -0.52 3.28 -6.02
CA LEU A 26 -1.89 2.99 -5.64
C LEU A 26 -2.86 3.69 -6.60
N ASN A 27 -3.98 3.03 -6.88
CA ASN A 27 -5.11 3.69 -7.52
C ASN A 27 -5.98 4.40 -6.46
N GLU A 28 -7.01 5.11 -6.90
CA GLU A 28 -7.92 5.87 -6.02
C GLU A 28 -8.47 5.00 -4.88
N TYR A 29 -8.92 3.78 -5.21
CA TYR A 29 -9.39 2.82 -4.20
C TYR A 29 -8.28 2.36 -3.24
N GLY A 30 -7.05 2.17 -3.74
CA GLY A 30 -5.89 1.87 -2.91
C GLY A 30 -5.54 3.00 -1.93
N LEU A 31 -5.70 4.26 -2.33
CA LEU A 31 -5.49 5.42 -1.46
C LEU A 31 -6.56 5.48 -0.36
N GLU A 32 -7.82 5.20 -0.68
CA GLU A 32 -8.88 5.08 0.34
C GLU A 32 -8.60 3.95 1.34
N GLN A 33 -8.06 2.82 0.87
CA GLN A 33 -7.64 1.72 1.74
C GLN A 33 -6.55 2.16 2.72
N ALA A 34 -5.55 2.90 2.24
CA ALA A 34 -4.46 3.43 3.08
C ALA A 34 -4.97 4.44 4.12
N GLN A 35 -5.94 5.29 3.75
CA GLN A 35 -6.50 6.27 4.69
C GLN A 35 -7.15 5.66 5.93
N ARG A 36 -7.66 4.43 5.85
CA ARG A 36 -8.26 3.72 7.00
C ARG A 36 -7.25 3.37 8.09
N LEU A 37 -5.94 3.45 7.81
CA LEU A 37 -4.89 3.17 8.78
C LEU A 37 -4.53 4.38 9.64
N ARG A 38 -5.03 5.58 9.31
CA ARG A 38 -4.64 6.86 9.95
C ARG A 38 -4.98 6.94 11.44
N ASP A 39 -5.97 6.19 11.90
CA ASP A 39 -6.41 6.22 13.30
C ASP A 39 -5.54 5.37 14.22
N ILE A 40 -4.55 4.65 13.67
CA ILE A 40 -3.61 3.84 14.44
C ILE A 40 -2.32 4.63 14.65
N ASN A 41 -1.93 4.81 15.92
CA ASN A 41 -0.66 5.44 16.26
C ASN A 41 0.49 4.43 16.14
N PHE A 42 1.46 4.71 15.27
CA PHE A 42 2.68 3.92 15.12
C PHE A 42 3.90 4.73 15.58
N ASN A 43 4.74 4.12 16.41
CA ASN A 43 6.05 4.72 16.77
C ASN A 43 7.10 4.51 15.67
N PHE A 44 6.99 3.39 14.95
CA PHE A 44 7.89 3.03 13.85
C PHE A 44 7.09 2.36 12.74
N VAL A 45 7.43 2.68 11.49
CA VAL A 45 6.84 2.09 10.28
C VAL A 45 7.97 1.63 9.36
N PHE A 46 7.82 0.44 8.79
CA PHE A 46 8.79 -0.14 7.85
C PHE A 46 8.07 -0.54 6.57
N SER A 47 8.67 -0.25 5.41
CA SER A 47 8.10 -0.60 4.12
C SER A 47 9.20 -0.98 3.13
N SER A 48 8.82 -1.67 2.04
CA SER A 48 9.71 -1.84 0.88
C SER A 48 9.84 -0.51 0.13
N PRO A 49 10.91 -0.29 -0.65
CA PRO A 49 11.12 0.97 -1.38
C PRO A 49 10.12 1.22 -2.53
N GLN A 50 9.19 0.29 -2.78
CA GLN A 50 8.23 0.40 -3.87
C GLN A 50 7.17 1.47 -3.56
N GLU A 51 6.93 2.36 -4.51
CA GLU A 51 6.01 3.51 -4.37
C GLU A 51 4.67 3.15 -3.72
N ARG A 52 3.96 2.12 -4.19
CA ARG A 52 2.68 1.68 -3.59
C ARG A 52 2.74 1.28 -2.12
N ALA A 53 3.87 0.74 -1.67
CA ALA A 53 4.07 0.35 -0.28
C ALA A 53 4.36 1.59 0.57
N ILE A 54 5.14 2.54 0.03
CA ILE A 54 5.40 3.84 0.64
C ILE A 54 4.10 4.65 0.76
N GLN A 55 3.24 4.67 -0.27
CA GLN A 55 1.96 5.36 -0.23
C GLN A 55 0.96 4.77 0.76
N THR A 56 1.14 3.51 1.18
CA THR A 56 0.30 2.86 2.19
C THR A 56 0.82 3.08 3.62
N ALA A 57 2.14 3.23 3.76
CA ALA A 57 2.85 3.34 5.02
C ALA A 57 2.70 4.73 5.65
#